data_AF-A0A0T9RHS5-F1
#
_entry.id   AF-A0A0T9RHS5-F1
#
_cell.length_a   1.000
_cell.length_b   1.000
_cell.length_c   1.000
_cell.angle_alpha   90.00
_cell.angle_beta   90.00
_cell.angle_gamma   90.00
#
_symmetry.space_group_name_H-M   'P 1'
#
loop_
_entity.id
_entity.type
_entity.pdbx_description
1 polymer ?
#
loop_
_entity_poly.entity_id
_entity_poly.type
_entity_poly.pdbx_seq_one_letter_code
_entity_poly.pdbx_strand_id
1 'polypeptide(L)'
;MALPPTYHWFYQKVRNRGLWDYKQKDRNLANFGNFNYGATGTAAGIPINILLMGAGFAQSRAGTSRPEWGAWHQRPPYGDDPRDQYWIQQGIDYATRNGY
;
A
#
# COMPACT_ATOMS: atom_id res chain seq x y z
N MET A 1 -14.32 -10.24 2.03
CA MET A 1 -13.22 -10.10 1.05
C MET A 1 -13.69 -9.23 -0.09
N ALA A 2 -12.89 -8.26 -0.53
CA ALA A 2 -13.22 -7.34 -1.60
C ALA A 2 -13.62 -8.05 -2.91
N LEU A 3 -14.56 -7.48 -3.66
CA LEU A 3 -14.99 -7.98 -4.96
C LEU A 3 -14.08 -7.45 -6.08
N PRO A 4 -14.03 -8.10 -7.26
CA PRO A 4 -13.21 -7.63 -8.38
C PRO A 4 -13.38 -6.14 -8.75
N PRO A 5 -14.61 -5.57 -8.78
CA PRO A 5 -14.79 -4.14 -9.02
C PRO A 5 -14.12 -3.25 -7.96
N THR A 6 -14.08 -3.69 -6.70
CA THR A 6 -13.41 -2.98 -5.60
C THR A 6 -11.90 -2.93 -5.82
N TYR A 7 -11.28 -4.03 -6.23
CA TYR A 7 -9.85 -4.05 -6.56
C TYR A 7 -9.52 -3.12 -7.72
N HIS A 8 -10.34 -3.15 -8.77
CA HIS A 8 -10.15 -2.28 -9.93
C HIS A 8 -10.29 -0.80 -9.55
N TRP A 9 -11.34 -0.44 -8.79
CA TRP A 9 -11.52 0.92 -8.27
C TRP A 9 -10.33 1.34 -7.41
N PHE A 10 -9.91 0.50 -6.47
CA PHE A 10 -8.82 0.81 -5.55
C PHE A 10 -7.50 1.03 -6.31
N TYR A 11 -7.18 0.15 -7.26
CA TYR A 11 -6.02 0.29 -8.14
C TYR A 11 -6.03 1.62 -8.91
N GLN A 12 -7.18 2.02 -9.45
CA GLN A 12 -7.29 3.31 -10.15
C GLN A 12 -7.01 4.52 -9.24
N LYS A 13 -7.32 4.42 -7.95
CA LYS A 13 -7.02 5.49 -6.98
C LYS A 13 -5.53 5.58 -6.67
N VAL A 14 -4.88 4.44 -6.43
CA VAL A 14 -3.53 4.37 -5.83
C VAL A 14 -2.38 4.21 -6.82
N ARG A 15 -2.66 3.85 -8.09
CA ARG A 15 -1.61 3.70 -9.12
C ARG A 15 -0.82 5.00 -9.33
N ASN A 16 0.36 4.88 -9.94
CA ASN A 16 1.16 6.04 -10.37
C ASN A 16 0.30 7.04 -11.17
N ARG A 17 0.36 8.32 -10.79
CA ARG A 17 -0.49 9.43 -11.29
C ARG A 17 -1.98 9.26 -11.04
N GLY A 18 -2.37 8.37 -10.13
CA GLY A 18 -3.72 8.22 -9.62
C GLY A 18 -4.09 9.37 -8.68
N LEU A 19 -5.38 9.44 -8.32
CA LEU A 19 -5.89 10.52 -7.46
C LEU A 19 -5.23 10.55 -6.08
N TRP A 20 -4.80 9.40 -5.58
CA TRP A 20 -4.15 9.22 -4.28
C TRP A 20 -2.63 9.03 -4.39
N ASP A 21 -2.04 9.35 -5.54
CA ASP A 21 -0.58 9.49 -5.66
C ASP A 21 -0.13 10.84 -5.06
N TYR A 22 -0.23 10.95 -3.73
CA TYR A 22 0.03 12.20 -3.01
C TYR A 22 1.49 12.67 -3.16
N LYS A 23 2.43 11.72 -3.30
CA LYS A 23 3.86 11.98 -3.45
C LYS A 23 4.19 12.78 -4.72
N GLN A 24 3.38 12.66 -5.77
CA GLN A 24 3.52 13.48 -6.99
C GLN A 24 3.13 14.95 -6.77
N LYS A 25 2.26 15.22 -5.79
CA LYS A 25 1.83 16.60 -5.44
C LYS A 25 2.81 17.24 -4.47
N ASP A 26 3.19 16.49 -3.44
CA ASP A 26 4.21 16.89 -2.48
C ASP A 26 4.93 15.64 -1.95
N ARG A 27 6.26 15.62 -2.06
CA ARG A 27 7.08 14.50 -1.59
C ARG A 27 6.96 14.28 -0.08
N ASN A 28 6.63 15.30 0.69
CA ASN A 28 6.42 15.20 2.15
C ASN A 28 5.18 14.37 2.51
N LEU A 29 4.26 14.16 1.56
CA LEU A 29 3.05 13.36 1.76
C LEU A 29 3.25 11.86 1.51
N ALA A 30 4.49 11.38 1.31
CA ALA A 30 4.76 9.95 1.11
C ALA A 30 4.23 9.09 2.26
N ASN A 31 4.54 9.45 3.51
CA ASN A 31 4.06 8.73 4.69
C ASN A 31 2.52 8.73 4.76
N PHE A 32 1.89 9.87 4.46
CA PHE A 32 0.44 9.99 4.42
C PHE A 32 -0.18 9.11 3.34
N GLY A 33 0.43 9.05 2.16
CA GLY A 33 -0.04 8.19 1.07
C GLY A 33 0.00 6.71 1.42
N ASN A 34 1.09 6.26 2.06
CA ASN A 34 1.24 4.89 2.56
C ASN A 34 0.22 4.56 3.66
N PHE A 35 0.02 5.48 4.60
CA PHE A 35 -1.04 5.37 5.60
C PHE A 35 -2.44 5.27 4.96
N ASN A 36 -2.75 6.17 4.02
CA ASN A 36 -4.04 6.18 3.33
C ASN A 36 -4.25 4.88 2.53
N TYR A 37 -3.23 4.35 1.87
CA TYR A 37 -3.28 3.08 1.16
C TYR A 37 -3.67 1.93 2.10
N GLY A 38 -3.00 1.81 3.24
CA GLY A 38 -3.32 0.78 4.25
C GLY A 38 -4.73 0.93 4.82
N ALA A 39 -5.10 2.15 5.21
CA ALA A 39 -6.41 2.43 5.83
C ALA A 39 -7.57 2.20 4.87
N THR A 40 -7.51 2.80 3.68
CA THR A 40 -8.60 2.72 2.70
C THR A 40 -8.70 1.35 2.05
N GLY A 41 -7.57 0.65 1.86
CA GLY A 41 -7.56 -0.72 1.37
C GLY A 41 -8.23 -1.69 2.35
N THR A 42 -7.90 -1.55 3.64
CA THR A 42 -8.53 -2.34 4.72
C THR A 42 -10.02 -2.04 4.80
N ALA A 43 -10.40 -0.75 4.80
CA ALA A 43 -11.80 -0.33 4.79
C ALA A 43 -12.59 -0.80 3.55
N ALA A 44 -11.91 -0.98 2.42
CA ALA A 44 -12.50 -1.57 1.22
C ALA A 44 -12.63 -3.11 1.29
N GLY A 45 -12.21 -3.74 2.39
CA GLY A 45 -12.26 -5.19 2.60
C GLY A 45 -11.18 -5.96 1.85
N ILE A 46 -10.11 -5.30 1.41
CA ILE A 46 -8.96 -5.95 0.77
C ILE A 46 -8.14 -6.65 1.87
N PRO A 47 -7.80 -7.94 1.71
CA PRO A 47 -6.99 -8.66 2.69
C PRO A 47 -5.65 -7.95 2.95
N ILE A 48 -5.26 -7.86 4.22
CA ILE A 48 -4.05 -7.16 4.66
C ILE A 48 -2.80 -7.64 3.92
N ASN A 49 -2.64 -8.95 3.75
CA ASN A 49 -1.51 -9.52 3.02
C ASN A 49 -1.46 -9.06 1.56
N ILE A 50 -2.61 -8.86 0.90
CA ILE A 50 -2.67 -8.34 -0.48
C ILE A 50 -2.22 -6.88 -0.54
N LEU A 51 -2.54 -6.07 0.48
CA LEU A 51 -2.07 -4.68 0.56
C LEU A 51 -0.54 -4.64 0.71
N LEU A 52 0.01 -5.39 1.66
CA LEU A 52 1.46 -5.41 1.92
C LEU A 52 2.25 -5.94 0.70
N MET A 53 1.79 -7.04 0.09
CA MET A 53 2.39 -7.56 -1.14
C MET A 53 2.24 -6.59 -2.32
N GLY A 54 1.09 -5.92 -2.43
CA GLY A 54 0.79 -4.96 -3.48
C GLY A 54 1.71 -3.74 -3.47
N ALA A 55 2.05 -3.24 -2.28
CA ALA A 55 3.03 -2.17 -2.10
C ALA A 55 4.43 -2.61 -2.55
N GLY A 56 4.88 -3.77 -2.10
CA GLY A 56 6.14 -4.38 -2.53
C GLY A 56 6.24 -4.60 -4.04
N PHE A 57 5.15 -5.04 -4.66
CA PHE A 57 5.07 -5.18 -6.12
C PHE A 57 5.18 -3.82 -6.82
N ALA A 58 4.51 -2.78 -6.32
CA ALA A 58 4.60 -1.44 -6.86
C ALA A 58 6.03 -0.87 -6.76
N GLN A 59 6.70 -1.04 -5.61
CA GLN A 59 8.08 -0.62 -5.39
C GLN A 59 9.06 -1.37 -6.30
N SER A 60 8.85 -2.67 -6.50
CA SER A 60 9.61 -3.49 -7.44
C SER A 60 9.46 -2.98 -8.89
N ARG A 61 8.23 -2.63 -9.31
CA ARG A 61 7.98 -2.07 -10.65
C ARG A 61 8.55 -0.67 -10.83
N ALA A 62 8.66 0.11 -9.76
CA ALA A 62 9.29 1.42 -9.77
C ALA A 62 10.83 1.34 -9.86
N GLY A 63 11.43 0.16 -9.66
CA GLY A 63 12.88 -0.03 -9.68
C GLY A 63 13.58 0.56 -8.46
N THR A 64 12.85 0.81 -7.37
CA THR A 64 13.35 1.43 -6.13
C THR A 64 13.46 0.45 -4.96
N SER A 65 13.10 -0.82 -5.18
CA SER A 65 13.29 -1.90 -4.22
C SER A 65 14.78 -2.25 -4.06
N ARG A 66 15.16 -2.74 -2.88
CA ARG A 66 16.51 -3.22 -2.59
C ARG A 66 16.52 -4.72 -2.29
N PRO A 67 17.57 -5.47 -2.67
CA PRO A 67 17.63 -6.92 -2.47
C PRO A 67 17.41 -7.35 -1.02
N GLU A 68 17.90 -6.59 -0.04
CA GLU A 68 17.74 -6.88 1.38
C GLU A 68 16.29 -6.79 1.90
N TRP A 69 15.40 -6.16 1.14
CA TRP A 69 13.97 -6.07 1.46
C TRP A 69 13.18 -7.29 0.95
N GLY A 70 13.83 -8.17 0.18
CA GLY A 70 13.22 -9.35 -0.41
C GLY A 70 12.36 -9.03 -1.64
N ALA A 71 11.48 -9.96 -2.01
CA ALA A 71 10.55 -9.79 -3.13
C ALA A 71 9.09 -9.83 -2.66
N TRP A 72 8.19 -9.27 -3.48
CA TRP A 72 6.77 -9.11 -3.15
C TRP A 72 6.03 -10.43 -2.86
N HIS A 73 6.52 -11.55 -3.39
CA HIS A 73 5.97 -12.90 -3.15
C HIS A 73 6.69 -13.67 -2.04
N GLN A 74 7.56 -13.03 -1.24
CA GLN A 74 8.33 -13.65 -0.16
C GLN A 74 7.77 -13.29 1.22
N ARG A 75 8.60 -12.79 2.13
CA ARG A 75 8.24 -12.40 3.50
C ARG A 75 8.21 -10.88 3.62
N PRO A 76 7.53 -10.31 4.63
CA PRO A 76 7.65 -8.89 4.95
C PRO A 76 9.12 -8.46 5.03
N PRO A 77 9.48 -7.28 4.49
CA PRO A 77 8.63 -6.20 3.97
C PRO A 77 8.14 -6.40 2.53
N TYR A 78 8.22 -7.61 1.97
CA TYR A 78 7.75 -7.93 0.61
C TYR A 78 8.46 -7.11 -0.48
N GLY A 79 9.73 -6.74 -0.27
CA GLY A 79 10.46 -5.90 -1.21
C GLY A 79 10.05 -4.43 -1.22
N ASP A 80 9.17 -4.00 -0.32
CA ASP A 80 8.88 -2.57 -0.12
C ASP A 80 9.90 -1.93 0.84
N ASP A 81 9.99 -0.59 0.82
CA ASP A 81 10.78 0.14 1.81
C ASP A 81 10.20 -0.13 3.22
N PRO A 82 11.00 -0.55 4.22
CA PRO A 82 10.52 -0.82 5.57
C PRO A 82 9.76 0.34 6.22
N ARG A 83 10.11 1.59 5.88
CA ARG A 83 9.39 2.79 6.33
C ARG A 83 8.02 2.89 5.67
N ASP A 84 7.92 2.59 4.39
CA ASP A 84 6.65 2.64 3.64
C ASP A 84 5.71 1.56 4.19
N GLN A 85 6.19 0.33 4.37
CA GLN A 85 5.49 -0.76 5.05
C GLN A 85 5.03 -0.42 6.47
N TYR A 86 5.86 0.28 7.25
CA TYR A 86 5.46 0.75 8.58
C TYR A 86 4.22 1.65 8.51
N TRP A 87 4.20 2.63 7.60
CA TRP A 87 3.06 3.54 7.46
C TRP A 87 1.82 2.85 6.91
N ILE A 88 1.97 1.90 5.99
CA ILE A 88 0.87 1.05 5.54
C ILE A 88 0.27 0.28 6.72
N GLN A 89 1.10 -0.30 7.58
CA GLN A 89 0.65 -0.99 8.80
C GLN A 89 -0.08 -0.04 9.75
N GLN A 90 0.38 1.19 9.93
CA GLN A 90 -0.34 2.18 10.74
C GLN A 90 -1.74 2.48 10.18
N GLY A 91 -1.88 2.53 8.85
CA GLY A 91 -3.17 2.69 8.19
C GLY A 91 -4.10 1.49 8.40
N ILE A 92 -3.58 0.28 8.26
CA ILE A 92 -4.30 -0.96 8.54
C ILE A 92 -4.81 -0.96 9.98
N ASP A 93 -3.90 -0.73 10.95
CA ASP A 93 -4.22 -0.72 12.37
C ASP A 93 -5.29 0.33 12.70
N TYR A 94 -5.21 1.50 12.05
CA TYR A 94 -6.22 2.54 12.19
C TYR A 94 -7.59 2.07 11.70
N ALA A 95 -7.68 1.48 10.51
CA ALA A 95 -8.94 0.99 9.97
C ALA A 95 -9.54 -0.12 10.86
N THR A 96 -8.74 -1.11 11.25
CA THR A 96 -9.19 -2.21 12.11
C THR A 96 -9.68 -1.73 13.47
N ARG A 97 -9.00 -0.76 14.10
CA ARG A 97 -9.45 -0.16 15.37
C ARG A 97 -10.79 0.58 15.25
N ASN A 98 -11.14 1.03 14.05
CA ASN A 98 -12.39 1.74 13.76
C ASN A 98 -13.48 0.81 13.17
N GLY A 99 -13.31 -0.52 13.26
CA GLY A 99 -14.35 -1.49 12.91
C GLY A 99 -14.39 -1.89 11.43
N TYR A 100 -13.29 -1.69 10.70
CA TYR A 100 -13.13 -2.10 9.30
C TYR A 100 -12.32 -3.40 9.14
#